data_AF-A0A6B2CLC9-F1
#
_entry.id   AF-A0A6B2CLC9-F1
#
_cell.length_a   1.000
_cell.length_b   1.000
_cell.length_c   1.000
_cell.angle_alpha   90.00
_cell.angle_beta   90.00
_cell.angle_gamma   90.00
#
_symmetry.space_group_name_H-M   'P 1'
#
loop_
_entity.id
_entity.type
_entity.pdbx_description
1 polymer ?
#
loop_
_entity_poly.entity_id
_entity_poly.type
_entity_poly.pdbx_seq_one_letter_code
_entity_poly.pdbx_strand_id
1 'polypeptide(L)'
;MAKAGGGRKGTARPTKARFTISESEFAELRLTQWFGLLASLAAVFAAGLYTRLYPAYLWGSYINEFDPYIRYYLTEFMLKMGVIKGIEWWLSGGLTNGHLYINNQFWYPWGINWATTLSPGVSFTGLILYDILVRKLHLDLTLLSIAVYMPGIVNALSVLSMYYLGSRFGGRYVGLLTAVMTAFSLIFLQRGEA
;
A
#
# COMPACT_ATOMS: atom_id res chain seq x y z
N MET A 1 7.36 -0.73 91.18
CA MET A 1 6.65 -1.38 90.05
C MET A 1 6.29 -0.27 89.07
N ALA A 2 6.48 -0.30 87.75
CA ALA A 2 7.16 -1.16 86.80
C ALA A 2 7.41 -0.31 85.53
N LYS A 3 8.42 -0.68 84.75
CA LYS A 3 8.83 -0.11 83.45
C LYS A 3 7.67 0.10 82.47
N ALA A 4 7.78 1.12 81.61
CA ALA A 4 7.34 1.03 80.21
C ALA A 4 8.16 1.98 79.32
N GLY A 5 9.30 1.48 78.82
CA GLY A 5 10.06 2.11 77.75
C GLY A 5 9.35 1.92 76.42
N GLY A 6 8.69 2.96 75.92
CA GLY A 6 8.06 2.97 74.60
C GLY A 6 9.08 3.31 73.51
N GLY A 7 9.77 2.29 72.99
CA GLY A 7 10.64 2.43 71.82
C GLY A 7 9.82 2.77 70.57
N ARG A 8 9.98 4.01 70.06
CA ARG A 8 9.52 4.38 68.71
C ARG A 8 10.30 3.56 67.68
N LYS A 9 9.67 2.52 67.12
CA LYS A 9 10.15 1.84 65.92
C LYS A 9 10.06 2.82 64.75
N GLY A 10 11.20 3.36 64.33
CA GLY A 10 11.33 4.08 63.07
C GLY A 10 11.03 3.12 61.92
N THR A 11 9.90 3.33 61.25
CA THR A 11 9.54 2.63 60.01
C THR A 11 10.44 3.17 58.89
N ALA A 12 11.55 2.49 58.60
CA ALA A 12 12.38 2.80 57.45
C ALA A 12 11.52 2.64 56.17
N ARG A 13 11.30 3.74 55.44
CA ARG A 13 10.71 3.70 54.10
C ARG A 13 11.59 2.80 53.23
N PRO A 14 11.03 1.86 52.45
CA PRO A 14 11.83 1.14 51.47
C PRO A 14 12.35 2.16 50.46
N THR A 15 13.66 2.41 50.51
CA THR A 15 14.39 3.22 49.55
C THR A 15 14.18 2.54 48.20
N LYS A 16 13.40 3.15 47.31
CA LYS A 16 13.22 2.65 45.94
C LYS A 16 14.62 2.53 45.34
N ALA A 17 15.08 1.30 45.10
CA ALA A 17 16.33 1.05 44.42
C ALA A 17 16.28 1.79 43.07
N ARG A 18 17.11 2.83 42.95
CA ARG A 18 17.19 3.64 41.74
C ARG A 18 17.98 2.81 40.74
N PHE A 19 17.28 2.09 39.87
CA PHE A 19 17.89 1.29 38.81
C PHE A 19 18.68 2.25 37.90
N THR A 20 20.01 2.22 38.01
CA THR A 20 20.92 2.98 37.13
C THR A 20 21.24 2.08 35.95
N ILE A 21 20.55 2.30 34.83
CA ILE A 21 20.80 1.58 33.58
C ILE A 21 22.12 2.10 33.00
N SER A 22 23.03 1.20 32.63
CA SER A 22 24.26 1.55 31.91
C SER A 22 23.94 2.06 30.50
N GLU A 23 24.75 2.98 29.97
CA GLU A 23 24.63 3.46 28.57
C GLU A 23 24.60 2.30 27.57
N SER A 24 25.37 1.24 27.82
CA SER A 24 25.38 0.02 27.00
C SER A 24 24.06 -0.74 27.03
N GLU A 25 23.45 -0.88 28.22
CA GLU A 25 22.17 -1.56 28.39
C GLU A 25 21.02 -0.75 27.77
N PHE A 26 21.09 0.57 27.84
CA PHE A 26 20.11 1.45 27.20
C PHE A 26 20.19 1.37 25.67
N ALA A 27 21.40 1.28 25.11
CA ALA A 27 21.61 1.09 23.68
C ALA A 27 21.06 -0.27 23.19
N GLU A 28 21.34 -1.36 23.92
CA GLU A 28 20.80 -2.71 23.67
C GLU A 28 19.26 -2.73 23.71
N LEU A 29 18.66 -2.10 24.72
CA LEU A 29 17.20 -1.97 24.84
C LEU A 29 16.59 -1.20 23.67
N ARG A 30 17.22 -0.10 23.27
CA ARG A 30 16.78 0.71 22.14
C ARG A 30 16.86 -0.09 20.84
N LEU A 31 17.98 -0.79 20.61
CA LEU A 31 18.19 -1.63 19.43
C LEU A 31 17.12 -2.73 19.34
N THR A 32 16.89 -3.44 20.44
CA THR A 32 15.87 -4.52 20.53
C THR A 32 14.47 -3.99 20.24
N GLN A 33 14.13 -2.79 20.76
CA GLN A 33 12.84 -2.15 20.49
C GLN A 33 12.67 -1.77 19.01
N TRP A 34 13.71 -1.22 18.38
CA TRP A 34 13.67 -0.88 16.95
C TRP A 34 13.56 -2.13 16.08
N PHE A 35 14.31 -3.17 16.42
CA PHE A 35 14.23 -4.46 15.73
C PHE A 35 12.82 -5.05 15.84
N GLY A 36 12.25 -5.11 17.04
CA GLY A 36 10.89 -5.61 17.25
C GLY A 36 9.84 -4.80 16.49
N LEU A 37 10.01 -3.48 16.41
CA LEU A 37 9.12 -2.61 15.63
C LEU A 37 9.23 -2.86 14.13
N LEU A 38 10.44 -2.98 13.58
CA LEU A 38 10.64 -3.23 12.15
C LEU A 38 10.13 -4.61 11.77
N ALA A 39 10.41 -5.62 12.59
CA ALA A 39 9.93 -6.98 12.39
C ALA A 39 8.40 -7.07 12.42
N SER A 40 7.75 -6.41 13.38
CA SER A 40 6.28 -6.38 13.46
C SER A 40 5.66 -5.61 12.29
N LEU A 41 6.21 -4.47 11.89
CA LEU A 41 5.73 -3.73 10.72
C LEU A 41 5.89 -4.55 9.42
N ALA A 42 7.03 -5.22 9.25
CA ALA A 42 7.27 -6.09 8.11
C ALA A 42 6.28 -7.27 8.07
N ALA A 43 6.01 -7.90 9.23
CA ALA A 43 5.03 -8.98 9.34
C ALA A 43 3.60 -8.52 8.99
N VAL A 44 3.19 -7.33 9.47
CA VAL A 44 1.87 -6.76 9.18
C VAL A 44 1.75 -6.39 7.71
N PHE A 45 2.79 -5.80 7.11
CA PHE A 45 2.82 -5.52 5.69
C PHE A 45 2.76 -6.80 4.85
N ALA A 46 3.52 -7.83 5.20
CA ALA A 46 3.50 -9.13 4.52
C ALA A 46 2.12 -9.80 4.60
N ALA A 47 1.48 -9.76 5.77
CA ALA A 47 0.12 -10.27 5.95
C ALA A 47 -0.90 -9.46 5.12
N GLY A 48 -0.79 -8.13 5.13
CA GLY A 48 -1.64 -7.24 4.32
C GLY A 48 -1.46 -7.45 2.81
N LEU A 49 -0.24 -7.72 2.36
CA LEU A 49 0.04 -8.07 0.97
C LEU A 49 -0.52 -9.45 0.61
N TYR A 50 -0.26 -10.45 1.46
CA TYR A 50 -0.74 -11.82 1.24
C TYR A 50 -2.26 -11.89 1.10
N THR A 51 -2.99 -11.24 2.02
CA THR A 51 -4.45 -11.20 2.00
C THR A 51 -5.01 -10.56 0.73
N ARG A 52 -4.36 -9.53 0.19
CA ARG A 52 -4.77 -8.87 -1.07
C ARG A 52 -4.46 -9.68 -2.32
N LEU A 53 -3.39 -10.48 -2.29
CA LEU A 53 -3.01 -11.34 -3.42
C LEU A 53 -3.67 -12.73 -3.38
N TYR A 54 -4.30 -13.07 -2.24
CA TYR A 54 -4.91 -14.37 -2.01
C TYR A 54 -5.97 -14.76 -3.06
N PRO A 55 -6.89 -13.86 -3.49
CA PRO A 55 -7.83 -14.16 -4.58
C PRO A 55 -7.16 -14.60 -5.87
N ALA A 56 -6.17 -13.84 -6.34
CA ALA A 56 -5.42 -14.14 -7.56
C ALA A 56 -4.60 -15.45 -7.47
N TYR A 57 -4.18 -15.87 -6.27
CA TYR A 57 -3.53 -17.17 -6.07
C TYR A 57 -4.49 -18.35 -6.11
N LEU A 58 -5.74 -18.15 -5.66
CA LEU A 58 -6.75 -19.21 -5.64
C LEU A 58 -7.38 -19.45 -7.01
N TRP A 59 -7.76 -18.38 -7.69
CA TRP A 59 -8.59 -18.45 -8.90
C TRP A 59 -7.82 -18.12 -10.18
N GLY A 60 -6.57 -17.67 -10.05
CA GLY A 60 -5.69 -17.32 -11.17
C GLY A 60 -5.76 -15.84 -11.57
N SER A 61 -5.00 -15.47 -12.60
CA SER A 61 -4.90 -14.08 -13.06
C SER A 61 -6.01 -13.71 -14.06
N TYR A 62 -7.15 -13.25 -13.56
CA TYR A 62 -8.20 -12.63 -14.38
C TYR A 62 -8.67 -11.32 -13.74
N ILE A 63 -9.22 -10.44 -14.56
CA ILE A 63 -9.75 -9.16 -14.09
C ILE A 63 -11.11 -9.41 -13.43
N ASN A 64 -11.19 -9.10 -12.13
CA ASN A 64 -12.44 -9.04 -11.38
C ASN A 64 -13.23 -7.76 -11.74
N GLU A 65 -14.56 -7.86 -11.67
CA GLU A 65 -15.53 -6.80 -12.01
C GLU A 65 -15.48 -6.29 -13.47
N PHE A 66 -16.53 -5.58 -13.89
CA PHE A 66 -16.65 -5.05 -15.25
C PHE A 66 -15.86 -3.74 -15.46
N ASP A 67 -15.72 -2.92 -14.42
CA ASP A 67 -15.11 -1.60 -14.51
C ASP A 67 -13.62 -1.61 -14.91
N PRO A 68 -12.76 -2.54 -14.45
CA PRO A 68 -11.35 -2.48 -14.81
C PRO A 68 -11.06 -2.88 -16.26
N TYR A 69 -11.99 -3.57 -16.94
CA TYR A 69 -11.82 -3.95 -18.35
C TYR A 69 -11.63 -2.75 -19.27
N ILE A 70 -12.35 -1.64 -19.04
CA ILE A 70 -12.15 -0.45 -19.88
C ILE A 70 -10.78 0.19 -19.65
N ARG A 71 -10.26 0.11 -18.42
CA ARG A 71 -8.91 0.59 -18.06
C ARG A 71 -7.84 -0.26 -18.73
N TYR A 72 -8.03 -1.58 -18.74
CA TYR A 72 -7.16 -2.52 -19.41
C TYR A 72 -7.14 -2.29 -20.92
N TYR A 73 -8.30 -2.22 -21.57
CA TYR A 73 -8.43 -1.92 -22.99
C TYR A 73 -7.70 -0.63 -23.38
N LEU A 74 -7.89 0.42 -22.59
CA LEU A 74 -7.27 1.71 -22.86
C LEU A 74 -5.75 1.66 -22.69
N THR A 75 -5.26 0.91 -21.71
CA THR A 75 -3.82 0.69 -21.52
C THR A 75 -3.23 -0.04 -22.71
N GLU A 76 -3.91 -1.09 -23.19
CA GLU A 76 -3.51 -1.85 -24.38
C GLU A 76 -3.51 -0.96 -25.64
N PHE A 77 -4.54 -0.12 -25.80
CA PHE A 77 -4.65 0.84 -26.89
C PHE A 77 -3.49 1.85 -26.91
N MET A 78 -3.16 2.43 -25.76
CA MET A 78 -2.00 3.32 -25.63
C MET A 78 -0.67 2.59 -25.86
N LEU A 79 -0.53 1.34 -25.37
CA LEU A 79 0.65 0.52 -25.60
C LEU A 79 0.90 0.25 -27.09
N LYS A 80 -0.17 0.04 -27.87
CA LYS A 80 -0.08 -0.15 -29.34
C LYS A 80 0.45 1.08 -30.07
N MET A 81 0.17 2.29 -29.58
CA MET A 81 0.77 3.53 -30.11
C MET A 81 2.24 3.72 -29.67
N GLY A 82 2.62 3.09 -28.57
CA GLY A 82 3.87 3.30 -27.86
C GLY A 82 3.68 4.19 -26.63
N VAL A 83 4.49 3.96 -25.59
CA VAL A 83 4.30 4.55 -24.25
C VAL A 83 4.23 6.07 -24.28
N ILE A 84 5.22 6.73 -24.88
CA ILE A 84 5.27 8.21 -24.95
C ILE A 84 4.12 8.74 -25.79
N LYS A 85 3.92 8.20 -26.99
CA LYS A 85 2.84 8.61 -27.91
C LYS A 85 1.45 8.38 -27.32
N GLY A 86 1.25 7.32 -26.55
CA GLY A 86 -0.02 7.04 -25.88
C GLY A 86 -0.34 8.06 -24.79
N ILE A 87 0.66 8.49 -24.02
CA ILE A 87 0.52 9.57 -23.03
C ILE A 87 0.25 10.90 -23.75
N GLU A 88 1.01 11.23 -24.80
CA GLU A 88 0.79 12.45 -25.61
C GLU A 88 -0.61 12.48 -26.22
N TRP A 89 -1.06 11.36 -26.80
CA TRP A 89 -2.40 11.20 -27.35
C TRP A 89 -3.46 11.48 -26.27
N TRP A 90 -3.31 10.92 -25.07
CA TRP A 90 -4.23 11.17 -23.98
C TRP A 90 -4.25 12.65 -23.56
N LEU A 91 -3.07 13.25 -23.33
CA LEU A 91 -2.94 14.64 -22.92
C LEU A 91 -3.45 15.63 -23.98
N SER A 92 -3.43 15.25 -25.25
CA SER A 92 -4.02 16.02 -26.34
C SER A 92 -5.56 15.99 -26.37
N GLY A 93 -6.21 15.27 -25.45
CA GLY A 93 -7.65 15.05 -25.46
C GLY A 93 -8.09 14.01 -26.49
N GLY A 94 -7.18 13.12 -26.89
CA GLY A 94 -7.43 12.09 -27.90
C GLY A 94 -7.34 12.61 -29.32
N LEU A 95 -6.59 13.69 -29.58
CA LEU A 95 -6.45 14.25 -30.91
C LEU A 95 -5.61 13.31 -31.79
N THR A 96 -6.15 12.90 -32.93
CA THR A 96 -5.48 12.07 -33.93
C THR A 96 -5.63 12.73 -35.29
N ASN A 97 -4.51 13.08 -35.94
CA ASN A 97 -4.48 13.72 -37.26
C ASN A 97 -5.41 14.94 -37.39
N GLY A 98 -5.47 15.79 -36.36
CA GLY A 98 -6.28 17.01 -36.34
C GLY A 98 -7.76 16.83 -35.98
N HIS A 99 -8.22 15.62 -35.70
CA HIS A 99 -9.59 15.33 -35.27
C HIS A 99 -9.63 14.61 -33.92
N LEU A 100 -10.70 14.79 -33.17
CA LEU A 100 -10.93 14.02 -31.93
C LEU A 100 -11.16 12.55 -32.28
N TYR A 101 -10.41 11.67 -31.62
CA TYR A 101 -10.60 10.24 -31.75
C TYR A 101 -11.93 9.82 -31.13
N ILE A 102 -12.82 9.27 -31.95
CA ILE A 102 -14.10 8.72 -31.52
C ILE A 102 -14.05 7.21 -31.78
N ASN A 103 -14.19 6.44 -30.71
CA ASN A 103 -14.23 5.00 -30.78
C ASN A 103 -15.66 4.51 -31.00
N ASN A 104 -15.96 4.05 -32.22
CA ASN A 104 -17.28 3.56 -32.60
C ASN A 104 -17.56 2.11 -32.16
N GLN A 105 -16.60 1.43 -31.53
CA GLN A 105 -16.82 0.09 -30.95
C GLN A 105 -17.68 0.16 -29.68
N PHE A 106 -17.72 1.33 -29.04
CA PHE A 106 -18.53 1.60 -27.86
C PHE A 106 -19.60 2.65 -28.21
N TRP A 107 -20.78 2.55 -27.61
CA TRP A 107 -21.88 3.51 -27.85
C TRP A 107 -22.25 3.70 -29.33
N TYR A 108 -22.37 2.62 -30.10
CA TYR A 108 -22.81 2.69 -31.48
C TYR A 108 -24.22 3.31 -31.58
N PRO A 109 -24.49 4.21 -32.54
CA PRO A 109 -23.60 4.70 -33.61
C PRO A 109 -22.74 5.93 -33.26
N TRP A 110 -22.94 6.54 -32.08
CA TRP A 110 -22.31 7.82 -31.72
C TRP A 110 -20.82 7.73 -31.37
N GLY A 111 -20.38 6.60 -30.81
CA GLY A 111 -19.00 6.43 -30.37
C GLY A 111 -18.68 7.15 -29.06
N ILE A 112 -17.43 7.06 -28.62
CA ILE A 112 -16.93 7.74 -27.42
C ILE A 112 -15.46 8.13 -27.54
N ASN A 113 -15.12 9.32 -27.02
CA ASN A 113 -13.72 9.73 -26.85
C ASN A 113 -13.27 9.50 -25.41
N TRP A 114 -12.61 8.36 -25.18
CA TRP A 114 -12.12 7.97 -23.86
C TRP A 114 -11.16 8.94 -23.21
N ALA A 115 -10.35 9.67 -24.00
CA ALA A 115 -9.37 10.64 -23.47
C ALA A 115 -10.05 11.84 -22.79
N THR A 116 -11.30 12.13 -23.13
CA THR A 116 -12.09 13.21 -22.52
C THR A 116 -13.05 12.73 -21.44
N THR A 117 -13.45 11.46 -21.47
CA THR A 117 -14.49 10.92 -20.57
C THR A 117 -13.91 10.26 -19.32
N LEU A 118 -12.76 9.60 -19.43
CA LEU A 118 -12.15 8.86 -18.33
C LEU A 118 -10.96 9.62 -17.75
N SER A 119 -10.54 9.24 -16.53
CA SER A 119 -9.31 9.73 -15.91
C SER A 119 -8.09 8.92 -16.36
N PRO A 120 -6.91 9.51 -16.60
CA PRO A 120 -5.75 8.75 -17.11
C PRO A 120 -5.12 7.81 -16.08
N GLY A 121 -5.25 8.11 -14.78
CA GLY A 121 -4.36 7.60 -13.74
C GLY A 121 -4.08 6.10 -13.80
N VAL A 122 -5.14 5.27 -13.76
CA VAL A 122 -5.00 3.80 -13.77
C VAL A 122 -4.32 3.31 -15.05
N SER A 123 -4.72 3.86 -16.21
CA SER A 123 -4.19 3.43 -17.49
C SER A 123 -2.75 3.91 -17.72
N PHE A 124 -2.38 5.08 -17.20
CA PHE A 124 -1.00 5.56 -17.18
C PHE A 124 -0.11 4.70 -16.29
N THR A 125 -0.60 4.36 -15.09
CA THR A 125 0.14 3.48 -14.18
C THR A 125 0.37 2.11 -14.83
N GLY A 126 -0.64 1.50 -15.45
CA GLY A 126 -0.47 0.24 -16.18
C GLY A 126 0.52 0.35 -17.34
N LEU A 127 0.46 1.43 -18.11
CA LEU A 127 1.36 1.71 -19.24
C LEU A 127 2.83 1.84 -18.79
N ILE A 128 3.08 2.63 -17.75
CA ILE A 128 4.43 2.88 -17.20
C ILE A 128 4.98 1.61 -16.56
N LEU A 129 4.16 0.87 -15.82
CA LEU A 129 4.58 -0.39 -15.20
C LEU A 129 4.94 -1.43 -16.25
N TYR A 130 4.16 -1.55 -17.32
CA TYR A 130 4.50 -2.43 -18.43
C TYR A 130 5.83 -2.05 -19.08
N ASP A 131 6.07 -0.76 -19.33
CA ASP A 131 7.34 -0.28 -19.88
C ASP A 131 8.53 -0.63 -18.98
N ILE A 132 8.41 -0.38 -17.67
CA ILE A 132 9.49 -0.63 -16.72
C ILE A 132 9.73 -2.13 -16.53
N LEU A 133 8.69 -2.90 -16.21
CA LEU A 133 8.82 -4.30 -15.84
C LEU A 133 9.14 -5.19 -17.04
N VAL A 134 8.44 -4.99 -18.16
CA VAL A 134 8.55 -5.87 -19.32
C VAL A 134 9.61 -5.37 -20.30
N ARG A 135 9.58 -4.08 -20.67
CA ARG A 135 10.49 -3.57 -21.72
C ARG A 135 11.88 -3.22 -21.20
N LYS A 136 12.01 -2.67 -20.00
CA LYS A 136 13.31 -2.26 -19.44
C LYS A 136 13.97 -3.37 -18.63
N LEU A 137 13.20 -4.02 -17.75
CA LEU A 137 13.71 -5.08 -16.88
C LEU A 137 13.63 -6.48 -17.50
N HIS A 138 12.98 -6.62 -18.67
CA HIS A 138 12.86 -7.89 -19.41
C HIS A 138 12.21 -9.02 -18.59
N LEU A 139 11.26 -8.68 -17.72
CA LEU A 139 10.46 -9.67 -17.00
C LEU A 139 9.41 -10.27 -17.94
N ASP A 140 9.24 -11.59 -17.88
CA ASP A 140 8.23 -12.33 -18.63
C ASP A 140 6.85 -12.19 -17.97
N LEU A 141 6.29 -10.98 -18.04
CA LEU A 141 4.99 -10.63 -17.47
C LEU A 141 4.06 -10.15 -18.58
N THR A 142 2.81 -10.60 -18.52
CA THR A 142 1.77 -10.10 -19.41
C THR A 142 1.15 -8.81 -18.87
N LEU A 143 0.56 -7.99 -19.75
CA LEU A 143 -0.21 -6.82 -19.31
C LEU A 143 -1.35 -7.20 -18.35
N LEU A 144 -1.97 -8.36 -18.57
CA LEU A 144 -3.02 -8.89 -17.71
C LEU A 144 -2.49 -9.17 -16.30
N SER A 145 -1.34 -9.83 -16.18
CA SER A 145 -0.69 -10.08 -14.89
C SER A 145 -0.42 -8.77 -14.13
N ILE A 146 0.06 -7.74 -14.84
CA ILE A 146 0.31 -6.41 -14.25
C ILE A 146 -1.02 -5.78 -13.79
N ALA A 147 -2.07 -5.84 -14.62
CA ALA A 147 -3.37 -5.27 -14.27
C ALA A 147 -4.02 -5.93 -13.05
N VAL A 148 -3.79 -7.24 -12.85
CA VAL A 148 -4.34 -8.02 -11.73
C VAL A 148 -3.52 -7.80 -10.45
N TYR A 149 -2.20 -7.99 -10.48
CA TYR A 149 -1.39 -8.00 -9.25
C TYR A 149 -1.04 -6.60 -8.72
N MET A 150 -0.90 -5.61 -9.62
CA MET A 150 -0.41 -4.29 -9.21
C MET A 150 -1.37 -3.52 -8.29
N PRO A 151 -2.70 -3.53 -8.47
CA PRO A 151 -3.62 -2.95 -7.51
C PRO A 151 -3.43 -3.50 -6.09
N GLY A 152 -3.31 -4.83 -5.95
CA GLY A 152 -3.05 -5.47 -4.65
C GLY A 152 -1.74 -5.03 -4.01
N ILE A 153 -0.66 -4.94 -4.80
CA ILE A 153 0.67 -4.50 -4.34
C ILE A 153 0.65 -3.03 -3.92
N VAL A 154 0.10 -2.15 -4.75
CA VAL A 154 0.03 -0.71 -4.48
C VAL A 154 -0.86 -0.44 -3.26
N ASN A 155 -1.99 -1.14 -3.14
CA ASN A 155 -2.85 -1.00 -1.97
C ASN A 155 -2.23 -1.56 -0.69
N ALA A 156 -1.35 -2.56 -0.76
CA ALA A 156 -0.60 -3.01 0.42
C ALA A 156 0.34 -1.92 0.98
N LEU A 157 0.84 -1.01 0.13
CA LEU A 157 1.66 0.14 0.59
C LEU A 157 0.89 1.08 1.52
N SER A 158 -0.45 1.09 1.47
CA SER A 158 -1.28 1.86 2.40
C SER A 158 -1.03 1.47 3.86
N VAL A 159 -0.63 0.23 4.14
CA VAL A 159 -0.24 -0.24 5.49
C VAL A 159 0.95 0.57 6.02
N LEU A 160 1.95 0.81 5.16
CA LEU A 160 3.14 1.61 5.51
C LEU A 160 2.78 3.10 5.66
N SER A 161 1.93 3.61 4.78
CA SER A 161 1.42 4.99 4.86
C SER A 161 0.65 5.23 6.15
N MET A 162 -0.19 4.28 6.57
CA MET A 162 -0.98 4.37 7.79
C MET A 162 -0.14 4.16 9.05
N TYR A 163 0.92 3.36 8.99
CA TYR A 163 1.94 3.33 10.05
C TYR A 163 2.56 4.72 10.23
N TYR A 164 3.04 5.31 9.12
CA TYR A 164 3.65 6.64 9.16
C TYR A 164 2.70 7.68 9.74
N LEU A 165 1.46 7.71 9.25
CA LEU A 165 0.43 8.65 9.73
C LEU A 165 0.14 8.46 11.22
N GLY A 166 -0.15 7.24 11.67
CA GLY A 166 -0.45 6.96 13.08
C GLY A 166 0.72 7.26 14.00
N SER A 167 1.95 7.03 13.53
CA SER A 167 3.17 7.32 14.29
C SER A 167 3.37 8.82 14.56
N ARG A 168 2.85 9.69 13.69
CA ARG A 168 2.93 11.15 13.85
C ARG A 168 1.99 11.69 14.91
N PHE A 169 0.84 11.04 15.13
CA PHE A 169 -0.15 11.50 16.11
C PHE A 169 0.05 10.90 17.50
N GLY A 170 0.33 9.60 17.59
CA GLY A 170 0.34 8.86 18.86
C GLY A 170 1.63 8.10 19.14
N GLY A 171 2.68 8.36 18.36
CA GLY A 171 3.95 7.66 18.48
C GLY A 171 3.92 6.23 17.92
N ARG A 172 5.04 5.53 18.12
CA ARG A 172 5.36 4.26 17.43
C ARG A 172 4.30 3.15 17.58
N TYR A 173 3.71 3.02 18.76
CA TYR A 173 2.73 1.96 19.03
C TYR A 173 1.37 2.25 18.40
N VAL A 174 0.96 3.52 18.34
CA VAL A 174 -0.25 3.94 17.63
C VAL A 174 -0.07 3.76 16.13
N GLY A 175 1.12 4.06 15.59
CA GLY A 175 1.47 3.73 14.20
C GLY A 175 1.34 2.23 13.89
N LEU A 176 1.83 1.37 14.79
CA LEU A 176 1.70 -0.08 14.59
C LEU A 176 0.22 -0.51 14.60
N LEU A 177 -0.58 0.04 15.52
CA LEU A 177 -2.00 -0.26 15.61
C LEU A 177 -2.74 0.17 14.34
N THR A 178 -2.49 1.39 13.83
CA THR A 178 -3.12 1.86 12.58
C THR A 178 -2.72 1.01 11.38
N ALA A 179 -1.47 0.54 11.33
CA ALA A 179 -1.00 -0.38 10.29
C ALA A 179 -1.78 -1.71 10.31
N VAL A 180 -1.94 -2.31 11.50
CA VAL A 180 -2.71 -3.55 11.68
C VAL A 180 -4.17 -3.36 11.27
N MET A 181 -4.81 -2.28 11.72
CA MET A 181 -6.20 -2.01 11.35
C MET A 181 -6.37 -1.81 9.85
N THR A 182 -5.41 -1.18 9.18
CA THR A 182 -5.44 -0.98 7.71
C THR A 182 -5.20 -2.28 6.95
N ALA A 183 -4.31 -3.14 7.44
CA ALA A 183 -3.99 -4.41 6.81
C ALA A 183 -5.23 -5.32 6.71
N PHE A 184 -6.04 -5.36 7.78
CA PHE A 184 -7.20 -6.27 7.93
C PHE A 184 -8.57 -5.57 7.81
N SER A 185 -8.63 -4.31 7.41
CA SER A 185 -9.91 -3.62 7.20
C SER A 185 -10.62 -4.18 5.97
N LEU A 186 -11.82 -4.75 6.18
CA LEU A 186 -12.64 -5.32 5.12
C LEU A 186 -12.98 -4.32 4.01
N ILE A 187 -13.21 -3.06 4.37
CA ILE A 187 -13.54 -1.99 3.42
C ILE A 187 -12.36 -1.72 2.48
N PHE A 188 -11.13 -1.81 2.98
CA PHE A 188 -9.92 -1.64 2.17
C PHE A 188 -9.59 -2.89 1.34
N LEU A 189 -9.88 -4.07 1.86
CA LEU A 189 -9.64 -5.33 1.16
C LEU A 189 -10.54 -5.46 -0.07
N GLN A 190 -11.85 -5.20 0.08
CA GLN A 190 -12.84 -5.40 -0.99
C GLN A 190 -12.57 -4.58 -2.27
N ARG A 191 -11.86 -3.45 -2.18
CA ARG A 191 -11.57 -2.58 -3.34
C ARG A 191 -10.09 -2.53 -3.70
N GLY A 192 -9.27 -3.32 -3.01
CA GLY A 192 -7.82 -3.28 -3.13
C GLY A 192 -7.15 -4.64 -3.17
N GLU A 193 -7.92 -5.68 -3.48
CA GLU A 193 -7.44 -7.01 -3.80
C GLU A 193 -7.04 -7.13 -5.28
N ALA A 194 -6.31 -8.21 -5.58
CA ALA A 194 -5.87 -8.59 -6.92
C ALA A 194 -6.92 -9.47 -7.61
#